data_AF-A0A944QZ76-F1
#
_entry.id   AF-A0A944QZ76-F1
#
_cell.length_a   1.000
_cell.length_b   1.000
_cell.length_c   1.000
_cell.angle_alpha   90.00
_cell.angle_beta   90.00
_cell.angle_gamma   90.00
#
_symmetry.space_group_name_H-M   'P 1'
#
loop_
_entity.id
_entity.type
_entity.pdbx_description
1 polymer ?
#
loop_
_entity_poly.entity_id
_entity_poly.type
_entity_poly.pdbx_seq_one_letter_code
_entity_poly.pdbx_strand_id
1 'polypeptide(L)'
;MTQLSNRNLDFDHLLQLAERDPMLFEDMRQAAINDFISTLPEERQQRMRRLQWRIDQERRNRSPLSACVKISSMMWEHMVGPQGLLGYLQGDIKHKQRDDKQRADILEFPLRPSRQ
;
A
#
# COMPACT_ATOMS: atom_id res chain seq x y z
N MET A 1 2.85 5.97 -22.97
CA MET A 1 3.67 4.79 -22.58
C MET A 1 4.99 5.30 -22.04
N THR A 2 5.03 5.70 -20.77
CA THR A 2 6.27 6.18 -20.16
C THR A 2 6.90 5.01 -19.45
N GLN A 3 8.05 4.61 -19.96
CA GLN A 3 8.75 3.44 -19.50
C GLN A 3 9.12 3.60 -18.03
N LEU A 4 8.79 2.60 -17.21
CA LEU A 4 9.46 2.31 -15.94
C LEU A 4 10.87 1.78 -16.23
N SER A 5 11.60 2.47 -17.12
CA SER A 5 12.98 2.19 -17.45
C SER A 5 13.80 2.54 -16.21
N ASN A 6 14.07 1.51 -15.41
CA ASN A 6 15.39 1.24 -14.85
C ASN A 6 16.21 2.50 -14.56
N ARG A 7 15.70 3.42 -13.73
CA ARG A 7 16.58 4.36 -13.02
C ARG A 7 17.47 3.44 -12.20
N ASN A 8 18.74 3.31 -12.58
CA ASN A 8 19.75 2.53 -11.89
C ASN A 8 19.71 2.86 -10.39
N LEU A 9 18.88 2.14 -9.65
CA LEU A 9 18.93 2.03 -8.21
C LEU A 9 20.13 1.13 -7.96
N ASP A 10 21.32 1.69 -8.16
CA ASP A 10 22.57 1.01 -7.90
C ASP A 10 22.58 0.64 -6.41
N PHE A 11 22.52 -0.66 -6.16
CA PHE A 11 22.38 -1.20 -4.81
C PHE A 11 23.55 -0.75 -3.93
N ASP A 12 24.77 -0.78 -4.48
CA ASP A 12 25.98 -0.42 -3.73
C ASP A 12 25.95 1.06 -3.34
N HIS A 13 25.53 1.94 -4.24
CA HIS A 13 25.36 3.35 -3.95
C HIS A 13 24.29 3.61 -2.88
N LEU A 14 23.13 2.94 -2.97
CA LEU A 14 22.05 3.08 -1.99
C LEU A 14 22.44 2.52 -0.61
N LEU A 15 23.20 1.43 -0.57
CA LEU A 15 23.73 0.85 0.65
C LEU A 15 24.71 1.82 1.31
N GLN A 16 25.69 2.34 0.56
CA GLN A 16 26.62 3.34 1.06
C GLN A 16 25.91 4.59 1.57
N LEU A 17 24.86 5.04 0.88
CA LEU A 17 24.06 6.18 1.31
C LEU A 17 23.33 5.88 2.62
N ALA A 18 22.69 4.71 2.74
CA ALA A 18 21.97 4.30 3.95
C ALA A 18 22.90 4.17 5.17
N GLU A 19 24.16 3.77 4.97
CA GLU A 19 25.17 3.70 6.04
C GLU A 19 25.68 5.08 6.46
N ARG A 20 25.91 5.99 5.50
CA ARG A 20 26.48 7.31 5.76
C ARG A 20 25.47 8.35 6.22
N ASP A 21 24.32 8.39 5.55
CA ASP A 21 23.23 9.33 5.82
C ASP A 21 21.85 8.64 5.68
N PRO A 22 21.40 7.99 6.76
CA PRO A 22 20.10 7.30 6.77
C PRO A 22 18.92 8.23 6.49
N MET A 23 19.01 9.52 6.86
CA MET A 23 17.92 10.47 6.65
C MET A 23 17.80 10.83 5.18
N LEU A 24 18.92 11.13 4.52
CA LEU A 24 18.92 11.43 3.09
C LEU A 24 18.45 10.24 2.26
N PHE A 25 18.82 9.02 2.64
CA PHE A 25 18.30 7.80 2.03
C PHE A 25 16.76 7.72 2.12
N GLU A 26 16.19 7.98 3.30
CA GLU A 26 14.74 7.93 3.49
C GLU A 26 14.00 9.04 2.73
N ASP A 27 14.57 10.24 2.64
CA ASP A 27 14.01 11.32 1.83
C ASP A 27 14.01 10.96 0.33
N MET A 28 15.13 10.43 -0.17
CA MET A 28 15.24 9.97 -1.56
C MET A 28 14.23 8.86 -1.87
N ARG A 29 14.10 7.89 -0.96
CA ARG A 29 13.11 6.82 -1.09
C ARG A 29 11.69 7.38 -1.15
N GLN A 30 11.36 8.32 -0.26
CA GLN A 30 10.01 8.90 -0.22
C GLN A 30 9.71 9.70 -1.48
N ALA A 31 10.68 10.47 -1.98
CA ALA A 31 10.57 11.22 -3.24
C ALA A 31 10.31 10.27 -4.42
N ALA A 32 11.10 9.20 -4.57
CA ALA A 32 10.93 8.24 -5.66
C ALA A 32 9.53 7.57 -5.65
N ILE A 33 9.00 7.27 -4.46
CA ILE A 33 7.65 6.70 -4.32
C ILE A 33 6.58 7.73 -4.68
N ASN A 34 6.72 8.98 -4.21
CA ASN A 34 5.77 10.05 -4.51
C ASN A 34 5.74 10.37 -6.01
N ASP A 35 6.91 10.42 -6.64
CA ASP A 35 7.06 10.57 -8.10
C ASP A 35 6.28 9.46 -8.81
N PHE A 36 6.52 8.19 -8.45
CA PHE A 36 5.79 7.07 -9.05
C PHE A 36 4.28 7.20 -8.87
N ILE A 37 3.80 7.51 -7.65
CA ILE A 37 2.36 7.66 -7.39
C ILE A 37 1.76 8.80 -8.22
N SER A 38 2.49 9.91 -8.41
CA SER A 38 2.02 11.06 -9.20
C SER A 38 1.83 10.73 -10.68
N THR A 39 2.53 9.72 -11.21
CA THR A 39 2.37 9.27 -12.60
C THR A 39 1.09 8.46 -12.85
N LEU A 40 0.40 8.03 -11.79
CA LEU A 40 -0.81 7.21 -11.88
C LEU A 40 -2.07 8.08 -12.04
N PRO A 41 -3.14 7.56 -12.68
CA PRO A 41 -4.44 8.24 -12.72
C PRO A 41 -4.96 8.56 -11.31
N GLU A 42 -5.62 9.71 -11.14
CA GLU A 42 -6.07 10.24 -9.83
C GLU A 42 -6.85 9.21 -9.00
N GLU A 43 -7.75 8.46 -9.65
CA GLU A 43 -8.54 7.39 -9.02
C GLU A 43 -7.68 6.32 -8.32
N ARG A 44 -6.48 6.05 -8.85
CA ARG A 44 -5.54 5.07 -8.30
C ARG A 44 -4.57 5.67 -7.30
N GLN A 45 -4.27 6.97 -7.38
CA GLN A 45 -3.31 7.62 -6.48
C GLN A 45 -3.69 7.45 -5.02
N GLN A 46 -4.96 7.69 -4.66
CA GLN A 46 -5.42 7.57 -3.28
C GLN A 46 -5.34 6.14 -2.75
N ARG A 47 -5.55 5.13 -3.60
CA ARG A 47 -5.35 3.73 -3.22
C ARG A 47 -3.87 3.43 -3.00
N MET A 48 -2.98 3.93 -3.86
CA MET A 48 -1.54 3.71 -3.73
C MET A 48 -0.93 4.40 -2.52
N ARG A 49 -1.35 5.63 -2.20
CA ARG A 49 -0.91 6.31 -0.95
C ARG A 49 -1.30 5.52 0.30
N ARG A 50 -2.51 4.95 0.32
CA ARG A 50 -2.95 4.08 1.43
C ARG A 50 -2.12 2.80 1.54
N LEU A 51 -1.78 2.18 0.41
CA LEU A 51 -0.90 1.00 0.40
C LEU A 51 0.50 1.37 0.90
N GLN A 52 1.06 2.48 0.41
CA GLN A 52 2.36 2.97 0.83
C GLN A 52 2.39 3.24 2.33
N TRP A 53 1.36 3.91 2.88
CA TRP A 53 1.25 4.12 4.32
C TRP A 53 1.29 2.80 5.10
N ARG A 54 0.59 1.76 4.64
CA ARG A 54 0.62 0.44 5.28
C ARG A 54 2.01 -0.18 5.25
N ILE A 55 2.73 -0.05 4.13
CA ILE A 55 4.13 -0.51 3.99
C ILE A 55 5.03 0.24 5.00
N ASP A 56 4.89 1.56 5.10
CA ASP A 56 5.67 2.37 6.03
C ASP A 56 5.38 2.01 7.50
N GLN A 57 4.13 1.68 7.84
CA GLN A 57 3.79 1.17 9.18
C GLN A 57 4.46 -0.16 9.49
N GLU A 58 4.52 -1.07 8.52
CA GLU A 58 5.19 -2.36 8.71
C GLU A 58 6.70 -2.19 8.91
N ARG A 59 7.30 -1.21 8.21
CA ARG A 59 8.71 -0.87 8.37
C ARG A 59 9.05 -0.23 9.71
N ARG A 60 8.16 0.59 10.28
CA ARG A 60 8.41 1.31 11.55
C ARG A 60 8.31 0.42 12.78
N ASN A 61 7.43 -0.57 12.75
CA ASN A 61 7.07 -1.32 13.95
C ASN A 61 7.90 -2.60 14.15
N ARG A 62 8.90 -2.89 13.30
CA ARG A 62 9.66 -4.14 13.35
C ARG A 62 11.12 -4.01 12.92
N SER A 63 11.89 -5.10 13.09
CA SER A 63 13.26 -5.21 12.56
C SER A 63 13.26 -5.21 11.03
N PRO A 64 14.35 -4.76 10.36
CA PRO A 64 14.42 -4.71 8.90
C PRO A 64 14.09 -6.04 8.20
N LEU A 65 14.59 -7.16 8.73
CA LEU A 65 14.34 -8.48 8.18
C LEU A 65 12.86 -8.90 8.33
N SER A 66 12.26 -8.65 9.49
CA SER A 66 10.85 -9.01 9.71
C SER A 66 9.91 -8.14 8.89
N ALA A 67 10.22 -6.84 8.72
CA ALA A 67 9.51 -5.97 7.80
C ALA A 67 9.63 -6.48 6.35
N CYS A 68 10.82 -6.90 5.91
CA CYS A 68 11.04 -7.49 4.59
C CYS A 68 10.17 -8.74 4.36
N VAL A 69 10.18 -9.69 5.30
CA VAL A 69 9.35 -10.91 5.24
C VAL A 69 7.86 -10.57 5.20
N LYS A 70 7.42 -9.56 5.95
CA LYS A 70 6.01 -9.18 5.97
C LYS A 70 5.57 -8.47 4.69
N ILE A 71 6.40 -7.60 4.14
CA ILE A 71 6.15 -6.94 2.86
C ILE A 71 6.12 -7.97 1.72
N SER A 72 7.06 -8.92 1.69
CA SER A 72 7.03 -10.00 0.69
C SER A 72 5.76 -10.86 0.83
N SER A 73 5.35 -11.18 2.06
CA SER A 73 4.08 -11.88 2.30
C SER A 73 2.87 -11.09 1.79
N MET A 74 2.85 -9.76 1.97
CA MET A 74 1.79 -8.90 1.43
C MET A 74 1.75 -8.93 -0.11
N MET A 75 2.91 -8.98 -0.78
CA MET A 75 2.99 -9.10 -2.23
C MET A 75 2.45 -10.47 -2.69
N TRP A 76 2.86 -11.55 -2.03
CA TRP A 76 2.36 -12.89 -2.31
C TRP A 76 0.84 -12.99 -2.13
N GLU A 77 0.28 -12.40 -1.07
CA GLU A 77 -1.17 -12.37 -0.86
C GLU A 77 -1.91 -11.70 -2.03
N HIS A 78 -1.37 -10.63 -2.60
CA HIS A 78 -1.98 -9.99 -3.77
C HIS A 78 -1.82 -10.81 -5.07
N MET A 79 -0.86 -11.73 -5.10
CA MET A 79 -0.62 -12.56 -6.28
C MET A 79 -1.41 -13.88 -6.23
N VAL A 80 -1.33 -14.62 -5.12
CA VAL A 80 -1.90 -15.98 -4.97
C VAL A 80 -3.01 -16.08 -3.92
N GLY A 81 -3.32 -15.00 -3.21
CA GLY A 81 -4.37 -15.02 -2.19
C GLY A 81 -5.77 -15.25 -2.77
N PRO A 82 -6.80 -15.39 -1.92
CA PRO A 82 -8.17 -15.69 -2.33
C PRO A 82 -8.78 -14.65 -3.28
N GLN A 83 -8.27 -13.42 -3.22
CA GLN A 83 -8.61 -12.32 -4.12
C GLN A 83 -7.40 -11.82 -4.94
N GLY A 84 -6.40 -12.68 -5.10
CA GLY A 84 -5.15 -12.36 -5.78
C GLY A 84 -5.26 -12.47 -7.30
N LEU A 85 -4.23 -11.97 -7.99
CA LEU A 85 -4.16 -11.96 -9.46
C LEU A 85 -4.42 -13.35 -10.08
N LEU A 86 -3.88 -14.42 -9.50
CA LEU A 86 -4.02 -15.78 -10.02
C LEU A 86 -5.48 -16.23 -10.04
N GLY A 87 -6.25 -15.97 -8.97
CA GLY A 87 -7.68 -16.27 -8.93
C GLY A 87 -8.50 -15.45 -9.93
N TYR A 88 -8.07 -14.23 -10.26
CA TYR A 88 -8.70 -13.42 -11.31
C TYR A 88 -8.44 -14.01 -12.69
N LEU A 89 -7.22 -14.46 -12.94
CA LEU A 89 -6.82 -15.07 -14.21
C LEU A 89 -7.48 -16.44 -14.42
N GLN A 90 -7.69 -17.21 -13.34
CA GLN A 90 -8.34 -18.51 -13.37
C GLN A 90 -9.88 -18.41 -13.42
N GLY A 91 -10.44 -17.22 -13.19
CA GLY A 91 -11.89 -17.00 -13.24
C GLY A 91 -12.64 -17.40 -11.96
N ASP A 92 -11.91 -17.77 -10.90
CA ASP A 92 -12.49 -18.15 -9.61
C ASP A 92 -13.09 -16.96 -8.87
N ILE A 93 -12.58 -15.76 -9.14
CA ILE A 93 -13.05 -14.52 -8.52
C ILE A 93 -14.15 -13.90 -9.37
N LYS A 94 -15.40 -14.14 -8.99
CA LYS A 94 -16.54 -13.37 -9.53
C LYS A 94 -16.49 -11.96 -8.97
N HIS A 95 -16.58 -10.96 -9.85
CA HIS A 95 -16.74 -9.57 -9.42
C HIS A 95 -18.03 -9.48 -8.61
N LYS A 96 -17.90 -9.30 -7.28
CA LYS A 96 -19.05 -9.09 -6.40
C LYS A 96 -19.61 -7.72 -6.78
N GLN A 97 -20.59 -7.67 -7.68
CA GLN A 97 -21.43 -6.48 -7.82
C GLN A 97 -21.85 -6.12 -6.40
N ARG A 98 -21.58 -4.87 -6.00
CA ARG A 98 -22.10 -4.36 -4.73
C ARG A 98 -23.60 -4.55 -4.81
N ASP A 99 -24.12 -5.51 -4.05
CA ASP A 99 -25.55 -5.65 -3.89
C ASP A 99 -26.00 -4.37 -3.18
N ASP A 100 -26.61 -3.45 -3.94
CA ASP A 100 -27.28 -2.24 -3.42
C ASP A 100 -28.41 -2.59 -2.41
N LYS A 101 -28.65 -3.89 -2.18
CA LYS A 101 -29.68 -4.45 -1.29
C LYS A 101 -29.29 -4.52 0.19
N GLN A 102 -28.05 -4.24 0.58
CA GLN A 102 -27.69 -4.15 2.01
C GLN A 102 -27.54 -2.70 2.44
N ARG A 103 -28.66 -1.96 2.46
CA ARG A 103 -28.77 -0.77 3.30
C ARG A 103 -28.83 -1.26 4.75
N ALA A 104 -27.80 -0.96 5.52
CA ALA A 104 -27.83 -1.21 6.96
C ALA A 104 -28.79 -0.22 7.62
N ASP A 105 -29.56 -0.68 8.60
CA ASP A 105 -30.38 0.20 9.42
C ASP A 105 -29.48 1.13 10.22
N ILE A 106 -29.62 2.44 9.98
CA ILE A 106 -28.92 3.47 10.76
C ILE A 106 -29.58 3.49 12.13
N LEU A 107 -28.91 2.91 13.13
CA LEU A 107 -29.31 3.06 14.53
C LEU A 107 -29.00 4.50 14.95
N GLU A 108 -30.04 5.24 15.38
CA GLU A 108 -29.87 6.56 15.94
C GLU A 108 -28.99 6.50 17.19
N PHE A 109 -28.00 7.38 17.27
CA PHE A 109 -27.15 7.49 18.44
C PHE A 109 -27.98 8.09 19.59
N PRO A 110 -28.11 7.43 20.75
CA PRO A 110 -28.89 7.99 21.85
C PRO A 110 -28.18 9.24 22.38
N LEU A 111 -28.69 10.42 21.98
CA LEU A 111 -28.35 11.68 22.62
C LEU A 111 -28.81 11.58 24.07
N ARG A 112 -27.87 11.43 25.01
CA ARG A 112 -28.19 11.47 26.44
C ARG A 112 -28.93 12.79 26.71
N PRO A 113 -30.09 12.78 27.40
CA PRO A 113 -30.72 14.02 27.79
C PRO A 113 -29.76 14.80 28.69
N SER A 114 -29.51 16.05 28.31
CA SER A 114 -28.82 17.04 29.12
C SER A 114 -29.48 17.10 30.50
N ARG A 115 -28.71 16.77 31.54
CA ARG A 115 -29.12 16.95 32.94
C ARG A 115 -29.39 18.44 33.17
N GLN A 116 -30.64 18.81 33.42
CA GLN A 116 -31.01 20.04 34.13
C GLN A 116 -30.82 19.81 35.63
#